data_AF-A0A8H7IW02-F1
#
_entry.id   AF-A0A8H7IW02-F1
#
_cell.length_a   1.000
_cell.length_b   1.000
_cell.length_c   1.000
_cell.angle_alpha   90.00
_cell.angle_beta   90.00
_cell.angle_gamma   90.00
#
_symmetry.space_group_name_H-M   'P 1'
#
loop_
_entity.id
_entity.type
_entity.pdbx_description
1 polymer ?
#
loop_
_entity_poly.entity_id
_entity_poly.type
_entity_poly.pdbx_seq_one_letter_code
_entity_poly.pdbx_strand_id
1 'polypeptide(L)'
;MPSLTIEQWIHHLQTRFSFAKLSDSSDPYVKAMRTFQLFTNDVASALQDNNGIDADYIDRKMLRKIYDDLPSFFEDDEFREWVKDATLKHPHRRTPKQQQWLCIVGAQQQKPSKSKADLLHMILEVEDRASIQGEGAYDIKSLLTDPDALWFFRNKHGIKAAEGNEDDIGESCLICANDFDAGTHLPQRSPCGHYQCRKCFQGSLKYVSAAYNCAFCRACLICGDQACKHHIIPQNDALPHPLQDFLRTGHYLCRDSCTAMEPLCGLSPRRYWELREATREVRSSLTKMLWFLTHDLTPEQRSYVERDREALYSLLVRHVELAQADHSYDKVEEEQAKALEQSDFLA
;
A
#
# COMPACT_ATOMS: atom_id res chain seq x y z
N MET A 1 12.31 5.42 -24.62
CA MET A 1 13.21 4.26 -24.83
C MET A 1 12.79 3.49 -26.08
N PRO A 2 13.72 3.06 -26.95
CA PRO A 2 13.41 2.26 -28.15
C PRO A 2 12.63 0.99 -27.78
N SER A 3 11.77 0.49 -28.68
CA SER A 3 10.97 -0.72 -28.44
C SER A 3 11.88 -1.95 -28.37
N LEU A 4 11.84 -2.68 -27.25
CA LEU A 4 12.60 -3.92 -27.09
C LEU A 4 12.02 -4.99 -28.02
N THR A 5 12.86 -5.81 -28.65
CA THR A 5 12.43 -7.02 -29.39
C THR A 5 11.93 -8.10 -28.41
N ILE A 6 11.31 -9.17 -28.91
CA ILE A 6 10.84 -10.27 -28.08
C ILE A 6 12.03 -10.96 -27.40
N GLU A 7 13.12 -11.16 -28.12
CA GLU A 7 14.36 -11.76 -27.61
C GLU A 7 14.97 -10.89 -26.51
N GLN A 8 14.96 -9.57 -26.68
CA GLN A 8 15.39 -8.63 -25.65
C GLN A 8 14.48 -8.68 -24.41
N TRP A 9 13.16 -8.82 -24.59
CA TRP A 9 12.24 -9.03 -23.48
C TRP A 9 12.51 -10.32 -22.73
N ILE A 10 12.65 -11.45 -23.44
CA ILE A 10 13.00 -12.73 -22.83
C ILE A 10 14.29 -12.60 -22.02
N HIS A 11 15.32 -11.98 -22.60
CA HIS A 11 16.57 -11.73 -21.90
C HIS A 11 16.37 -10.88 -20.64
N HIS A 12 15.63 -9.78 -20.73
CA HIS A 12 15.33 -8.93 -19.57
C HIS A 12 14.55 -9.66 -18.48
N LEU A 13 13.55 -10.46 -18.82
CA LEU A 13 12.77 -11.23 -17.85
C LEU A 13 13.62 -12.27 -17.13
N GLN A 14 14.56 -12.90 -17.84
CA GLN A 14 15.44 -13.92 -17.28
C GLN A 14 16.62 -13.35 -16.48
N THR A 15 17.00 -12.10 -16.73
CA THR A 15 18.21 -11.50 -16.12
C THR A 15 17.92 -10.31 -15.23
N ARG A 16 17.17 -9.31 -15.72
CA ARG A 16 16.91 -8.03 -15.04
C ARG A 16 15.67 -8.07 -14.14
N PHE A 17 14.66 -8.86 -14.49
CA PHE A 17 13.45 -9.04 -13.70
C PHE A 17 13.43 -10.42 -13.02
N SER A 18 14.62 -10.89 -12.65
CA SER A 18 14.82 -12.20 -12.04
C SER A 18 15.64 -12.07 -10.76
N PHE A 19 15.15 -12.64 -9.67
CA PHE A 19 15.90 -12.68 -8.42
C PHE A 19 16.97 -13.78 -8.47
N ALA A 20 18.22 -13.43 -8.21
CA ALA A 20 19.34 -14.38 -8.28
C ALA A 20 19.20 -15.53 -7.27
N LYS A 21 18.73 -15.23 -6.04
CA LYS A 21 18.46 -16.24 -5.01
C LYS A 21 17.48 -15.73 -3.95
N LEU A 22 16.24 -16.19 -3.99
CA LEU A 22 15.30 -15.98 -2.89
C LEU A 22 15.48 -17.08 -1.83
N SER A 23 15.81 -16.71 -0.60
CA SER A 23 15.97 -17.65 0.53
C SER A 23 14.69 -18.45 0.80
N ASP A 24 14.81 -19.74 1.14
CA ASP A 24 13.69 -20.52 1.70
C ASP A 24 13.37 -19.99 3.09
N SER A 25 12.44 -19.05 3.14
CA SER A 25 12.06 -18.32 4.35
C SER A 25 10.58 -18.50 4.63
N SER A 26 10.23 -18.56 5.92
CA SER A 26 8.83 -18.42 6.39
C SER A 26 8.27 -17.02 6.16
N ASP A 27 9.11 -16.08 5.73
CA ASP A 27 8.71 -14.71 5.41
C ASP A 27 7.68 -14.67 4.26
N PRO A 28 6.43 -14.23 4.53
CA PRO A 28 5.40 -14.13 3.51
C PRO A 28 5.75 -13.13 2.40
N TYR A 29 6.62 -12.14 2.64
CA TYR A 29 7.04 -11.20 1.61
C TYR A 29 7.95 -11.89 0.58
N VAL A 30 8.87 -12.74 1.05
CA VAL A 30 9.70 -13.57 0.15
C VAL A 30 8.83 -14.57 -0.61
N LYS A 31 7.81 -15.14 0.02
CA LYS A 31 6.82 -16.00 -0.68
C LYS A 31 6.07 -15.24 -1.78
N ALA A 32 5.69 -13.98 -1.54
CA ALA A 32 5.03 -13.14 -2.52
C ALA A 32 5.98 -12.78 -3.69
N MET A 33 7.24 -12.45 -3.40
CA MET A 33 8.30 -12.25 -4.41
C MET A 33 8.52 -13.50 -5.26
N ARG A 34 8.58 -14.69 -4.65
CA ARG A 34 8.67 -15.98 -5.38
C ARG A 34 7.48 -16.21 -6.29
N THR A 35 6.28 -15.88 -5.82
CA THR A 35 5.06 -15.99 -6.62
C THR A 35 5.18 -15.10 -7.85
N PHE A 36 5.62 -13.85 -7.67
CA PHE A 36 5.84 -12.94 -8.79
C PHE A 36 6.93 -13.46 -9.75
N GLN A 37 8.02 -14.05 -9.23
CA GLN A 37 9.05 -14.67 -10.06
C GLN A 37 8.50 -15.83 -10.90
N LEU A 38 7.60 -16.65 -10.34
CA LEU A 38 6.93 -17.72 -11.10
C LEU A 38 6.11 -17.13 -12.25
N PHE A 39 5.34 -16.08 -11.99
CA PHE A 39 4.64 -15.36 -13.05
C PHE A 39 5.60 -14.83 -14.12
N THR A 40 6.72 -14.22 -13.73
CA THR A 40 7.73 -13.72 -14.68
C THR A 40 8.37 -14.84 -15.52
N ASN A 41 8.64 -15.99 -14.92
CA ASN A 41 9.15 -17.16 -15.64
C ASN A 41 8.11 -17.73 -16.61
N ASP A 42 6.83 -17.73 -16.24
CA ASP A 42 5.74 -18.17 -17.10
C ASP A 42 5.60 -17.24 -18.33
N VAL A 43 5.74 -15.92 -18.13
CA VAL A 43 5.80 -14.94 -19.23
C VAL A 43 6.99 -15.19 -20.14
N ALA A 44 8.19 -15.37 -19.58
CA ALA A 44 9.39 -15.63 -20.38
C ALA A 44 9.26 -16.92 -21.22
N SER A 45 8.74 -17.99 -20.61
CA SER A 45 8.51 -19.27 -21.29
C SER A 45 7.46 -19.15 -22.40
N ALA A 46 6.36 -18.44 -22.13
CA ALA A 46 5.31 -18.21 -23.12
C ALA A 46 5.81 -17.46 -24.38
N LEU A 47 6.72 -16.48 -24.18
CA LEU A 47 7.37 -15.73 -25.26
C LEU A 47 8.39 -16.59 -26.03
N GLN A 48 9.13 -17.48 -25.35
CA GLN A 48 10.10 -18.38 -26.00
C GLN A 48 9.43 -19.41 -26.91
N ASP A 49 8.26 -19.90 -26.51
CA ASP A 49 7.65 -21.07 -27.13
C ASP A 49 7.22 -20.88 -28.61
N ASN A 50 7.27 -19.66 -29.18
CA ASN A 50 7.09 -19.25 -30.61
C ASN A 50 5.90 -19.86 -31.42
N ASN A 51 5.16 -20.78 -30.86
CA ASN A 51 4.06 -21.52 -31.45
C ASN A 51 2.77 -20.89 -30.96
N GLY A 52 2.12 -20.13 -31.86
CA GLY A 52 0.68 -19.90 -31.83
C GLY A 52 0.15 -18.73 -31.00
N ILE A 53 1.00 -17.84 -30.49
CA ILE A 53 0.53 -16.52 -30.05
C ILE A 53 1.04 -15.53 -31.08
N ASP A 54 0.14 -14.76 -31.67
CA ASP A 54 0.50 -13.50 -32.27
C ASP A 54 1.28 -12.73 -31.22
N ALA A 55 2.58 -12.54 -31.43
CA ALA A 55 3.42 -11.73 -30.56
C ALA A 55 2.84 -10.32 -30.31
N ASP A 56 1.83 -9.94 -31.08
CA ASP A 56 0.99 -8.77 -30.93
C ASP A 56 0.08 -8.79 -29.67
N TYR A 57 -0.27 -9.96 -29.10
CA TYR A 57 -1.21 -10.05 -27.97
C TYR A 57 -0.59 -9.80 -26.59
N ILE A 58 0.62 -10.30 -26.32
CA ILE A 58 1.43 -9.80 -25.20
C ILE A 58 2.17 -8.58 -25.75
N ASP A 59 1.43 -7.48 -25.92
CA ASP A 59 1.97 -6.24 -26.45
C ASP A 59 3.18 -5.82 -25.59
N ARG A 60 4.26 -5.39 -26.25
CA ARG A 60 5.41 -4.76 -25.61
C ARG A 60 4.99 -3.65 -24.66
N LYS A 61 3.88 -2.95 -24.93
CA LYS A 61 3.29 -1.97 -24.02
C LYS A 61 2.79 -2.59 -22.72
N MET A 62 2.18 -3.78 -22.74
CA MET A 62 1.74 -4.48 -21.53
C MET A 62 2.92 -4.90 -20.66
N LEU A 63 3.97 -5.46 -21.26
CA LEU A 63 5.17 -5.83 -20.51
C LEU A 63 5.81 -4.60 -19.85
N ARG A 64 5.89 -3.47 -20.56
CA ARG A 64 6.32 -2.19 -19.97
C ARG A 64 5.45 -1.79 -18.79
N LYS A 65 4.13 -1.79 -18.95
CA LYS A 65 3.20 -1.47 -17.87
C LYS A 65 3.40 -2.38 -16.65
N ILE A 66 3.78 -3.65 -16.83
CA ILE A 66 3.99 -4.61 -15.72
C ILE A 66 5.37 -4.47 -15.07
N TYR A 67 6.42 -4.20 -15.83
CA TYR A 67 7.80 -4.27 -15.31
C TYR A 67 8.47 -2.91 -15.10
N ASP A 68 8.07 -1.88 -15.82
CA ASP A 68 8.60 -0.53 -15.62
C ASP A 68 8.17 0.01 -14.24
N ASP A 69 9.00 0.85 -13.63
CA ASP A 69 8.80 1.43 -12.29
C ASP A 69 8.73 0.43 -11.12
N LEU A 70 9.03 -0.86 -11.35
CA LEU A 70 9.32 -1.78 -10.25
C LEU A 70 10.69 -1.45 -9.64
N PRO A 71 10.89 -1.69 -8.33
CA PRO A 71 12.22 -1.67 -7.72
C PRO A 71 13.16 -2.67 -8.41
N SER A 72 14.46 -2.47 -8.22
CA SER A 72 15.47 -3.35 -8.78
C SER A 72 15.37 -4.78 -8.21
N PHE A 73 15.40 -5.79 -9.07
CA PHE A 73 15.44 -7.21 -8.66
C PHE A 73 16.85 -7.63 -8.20
N PHE A 74 17.84 -6.75 -8.34
CA PHE A 74 19.20 -6.95 -7.80
C PHE A 74 19.34 -6.45 -6.36
N GLU A 75 18.36 -5.67 -5.88
CA GLU A 75 18.34 -5.09 -4.54
C GLU A 75 17.25 -5.78 -3.72
N ASP A 76 17.47 -7.06 -3.41
CA ASP A 76 16.49 -7.95 -2.77
C ASP A 76 15.87 -7.33 -1.51
N ASP A 77 16.66 -6.65 -0.67
CA ASP A 77 16.19 -6.00 0.54
C ASP A 77 15.28 -4.79 0.26
N GLU A 78 15.61 -3.96 -0.74
CA GLU A 78 14.77 -2.82 -1.13
C GLU A 78 13.46 -3.28 -1.75
N PHE A 79 13.53 -4.27 -2.65
CA PHE A 79 12.33 -4.87 -3.23
C PHE A 79 11.44 -5.47 -2.15
N ARG A 80 12.04 -6.16 -1.17
CA ARG A 80 11.33 -6.76 -0.04
C ARG A 80 10.64 -5.73 0.84
N GLU A 81 11.30 -4.62 1.18
CA GLU A 81 10.65 -3.54 1.94
C GLU A 81 9.52 -2.88 1.12
N TRP A 82 9.69 -2.75 -0.20
CA TRP A 82 8.61 -2.29 -1.09
C TRP A 82 7.41 -3.25 -1.11
N VAL A 83 7.64 -4.57 -1.15
CA VAL A 83 6.58 -5.60 -1.08
C VAL A 83 5.87 -5.56 0.27
N LYS A 84 6.63 -5.41 1.35
CA LYS A 84 6.10 -5.27 2.71
C LYS A 84 5.22 -4.04 2.83
N ASP A 85 5.68 -2.89 2.34
CA ASP A 85 4.91 -1.66 2.29
C ASP A 85 3.62 -1.82 1.48
N ALA A 86 3.69 -2.40 0.27
CA ALA A 86 2.52 -2.67 -0.57
C ALA A 86 1.49 -3.55 0.15
N THR A 87 1.95 -4.64 0.78
CA THR A 87 1.10 -5.64 1.43
C THR A 87 0.40 -5.08 2.67
N LEU A 88 1.12 -4.33 3.50
CA LEU A 88 0.62 -3.79 4.77
C LEU A 88 -0.22 -2.52 4.59
N LYS A 89 0.01 -1.75 3.53
CA LYS A 89 -0.76 -0.53 3.24
C LYS A 89 -2.23 -0.83 2.94
N HIS A 90 -3.08 0.09 3.38
CA HIS A 90 -4.48 0.17 2.96
C HIS A 90 -4.56 0.31 1.42
N PRO A 91 -5.52 -0.36 0.74
CA PRO A 91 -5.78 -0.22 -0.70
C PRO A 91 -5.65 1.20 -1.27
N HIS A 92 -6.36 2.18 -0.70
CA HIS A 92 -6.33 3.58 -1.13
C HIS A 92 -5.02 4.35 -0.82
N ARG A 93 -4.04 3.70 -0.19
CA ARG A 93 -2.70 4.26 0.11
C ARG A 93 -1.60 3.64 -0.74
N ARG A 94 -1.94 2.72 -1.64
CA ARG A 94 -0.97 2.05 -2.51
C ARG A 94 -0.74 2.90 -3.76
N THR A 95 0.48 2.85 -4.28
CA THR A 95 0.71 3.32 -5.65
C THR A 95 -0.02 2.40 -6.64
N PRO A 96 -0.34 2.88 -7.86
CA PRO A 96 -0.88 2.02 -8.91
C PRO A 96 0.00 0.79 -9.15
N LYS A 97 1.32 0.96 -9.06
CA LYS A 97 2.30 -0.12 -9.25
C LYS A 97 2.24 -1.19 -8.16
N GLN A 98 2.16 -0.76 -6.90
CA GLN A 98 1.98 -1.68 -5.77
C GLN A 98 0.69 -2.48 -5.91
N GLN A 99 -0.39 -1.82 -6.36
CA GLN A 99 -1.67 -2.49 -6.54
C GLN A 99 -1.65 -3.48 -7.70
N GLN A 100 -1.11 -3.10 -8.86
CA GLN A 100 -0.93 -4.00 -10.00
C GLN A 100 -0.12 -5.23 -9.60
N TRP A 101 1.02 -5.05 -8.92
CA TRP A 101 1.85 -6.15 -8.46
C TRP A 101 1.11 -7.11 -7.52
N LEU A 102 0.35 -6.58 -6.55
CA LEU A 102 -0.45 -7.41 -5.64
C LEU A 102 -1.57 -8.15 -6.37
N CYS A 103 -2.18 -7.56 -7.40
CA CYS A 103 -3.15 -8.25 -8.26
C CYS A 103 -2.49 -9.43 -8.97
N ILE A 104 -1.29 -9.26 -9.54
CA ILE A 104 -0.53 -10.34 -10.21
C ILE A 104 -0.24 -11.47 -9.23
N VAL A 105 0.34 -11.15 -8.07
CA VAL A 105 0.67 -12.14 -7.04
C VAL A 105 -0.57 -12.89 -6.56
N GLY A 106 -1.68 -12.16 -6.32
CA GLY A 106 -2.94 -12.76 -5.90
C GLY A 106 -3.51 -13.72 -6.95
N ALA A 107 -3.52 -13.31 -8.21
CA ALA A 107 -4.02 -14.14 -9.31
C ALA A 107 -3.17 -15.40 -9.50
N GLN A 108 -1.84 -15.26 -9.51
CA GLN A 108 -0.90 -16.37 -9.65
C GLN A 108 -0.98 -17.35 -8.46
N GLN A 109 -1.25 -16.87 -7.25
CA GLN A 109 -1.47 -17.76 -6.08
C GLN A 109 -2.78 -18.55 -6.16
N GLN A 110 -3.86 -17.93 -6.65
CA GLN A 110 -5.18 -18.56 -6.70
C GLN A 110 -5.30 -19.55 -7.85
N LYS A 111 -4.82 -19.16 -9.04
CA LYS A 111 -4.88 -19.96 -10.25
C LYS A 111 -3.56 -19.79 -11.01
N PRO A 112 -2.51 -20.56 -10.65
CA PRO A 112 -1.26 -20.56 -11.41
C PRO A 112 -1.53 -20.81 -12.88
N SER A 113 -0.89 -20.05 -13.77
CA SER A 113 -1.00 -20.28 -15.21
C SER A 113 -0.55 -21.69 -15.57
N LYS A 114 -1.42 -22.45 -16.26
CA LYS A 114 -1.09 -23.78 -16.79
C LYS A 114 -0.92 -23.77 -18.31
N SER A 115 -1.36 -22.69 -18.94
CA SER A 115 -1.34 -22.48 -20.38
C SER A 115 -1.08 -21.02 -20.67
N LYS A 116 -0.64 -20.72 -21.89
CA LYS A 116 -0.45 -19.33 -22.32
C LYS A 116 -1.77 -18.53 -22.34
N ALA A 117 -2.90 -19.19 -22.64
CA ALA A 117 -4.21 -18.56 -22.61
C ALA A 117 -4.62 -18.14 -21.19
N ASP A 118 -4.32 -18.98 -20.18
CA ASP A 118 -4.54 -18.61 -18.77
C ASP A 118 -3.69 -17.40 -18.37
N LEU A 119 -2.44 -17.33 -18.83
CA LEU A 119 -1.53 -16.22 -18.54
C LEU A 119 -2.02 -14.91 -19.17
N LEU A 120 -2.46 -14.94 -20.43
CA LEU A 120 -3.02 -13.76 -21.10
C LEU A 120 -4.28 -13.26 -20.39
N HIS A 121 -5.19 -14.18 -20.05
CA HIS A 121 -6.39 -13.85 -19.29
C HIS A 121 -6.04 -13.22 -17.94
N MET A 122 -5.04 -13.76 -17.24
CA MET A 122 -4.56 -13.20 -15.97
C MET A 122 -4.02 -11.78 -16.15
N ILE A 123 -3.20 -11.52 -17.17
CA ILE A 123 -2.65 -10.18 -17.43
C ILE A 123 -3.78 -9.17 -17.66
N LEU A 124 -4.76 -9.52 -18.50
CA LEU A 124 -5.91 -8.67 -18.80
C LEU A 124 -6.77 -8.38 -17.56
N GLU A 125 -7.08 -9.43 -16.79
CA GLU A 125 -7.88 -9.32 -15.56
C GLU A 125 -7.17 -8.46 -14.49
N VAL A 126 -5.85 -8.59 -14.38
CA VAL A 126 -5.06 -7.79 -13.45
C VAL A 126 -5.03 -6.32 -13.87
N GLU A 127 -4.90 -6.02 -15.17
CA GLU A 127 -4.94 -4.64 -15.67
C GLU A 127 -6.27 -3.96 -15.34
N ASP A 128 -7.39 -4.64 -15.62
CA ASP A 128 -8.74 -4.12 -15.31
C ASP A 128 -8.92 -3.87 -13.80
N ARG A 129 -8.57 -4.86 -12.96
CA ARG A 129 -8.66 -4.72 -11.49
C ARG A 129 -7.75 -3.62 -10.95
N ALA A 130 -6.54 -3.49 -11.49
CA ALA A 130 -5.61 -2.44 -11.09
C ALA A 130 -6.15 -1.05 -11.46
N SER A 131 -6.79 -0.91 -12.62
CA SER A 131 -7.44 0.33 -13.05
C SER A 131 -8.59 0.71 -12.12
N ILE A 132 -9.56 -0.20 -11.92
CA ILE A 132 -10.73 0.04 -11.07
C ILE A 132 -10.32 0.44 -9.65
N GLN A 133 -9.34 -0.26 -9.08
CA GLN A 133 -8.90 0.03 -7.72
C GLN A 133 -8.03 1.29 -7.64
N GLY A 134 -7.27 1.61 -8.69
CA GLY A 134 -6.54 2.86 -8.84
C GLY A 134 -7.48 4.06 -8.88
N GLU A 135 -8.57 3.99 -9.65
CA GLU A 135 -9.63 4.99 -9.68
C GLU A 135 -10.24 5.22 -8.30
N GLY A 136 -10.51 4.15 -7.55
CA GLY A 136 -11.01 4.24 -6.17
C GLY A 136 -10.03 4.91 -5.18
N ALA A 137 -8.72 4.77 -5.40
CA ALA A 137 -7.69 5.41 -4.57
C ALA A 137 -7.61 6.93 -4.83
N TYR A 138 -7.94 7.37 -6.04
CA TYR A 138 -7.98 8.78 -6.45
C TYR A 138 -9.38 9.40 -6.38
N ASP A 139 -10.39 8.64 -5.95
CA ASP A 139 -11.72 9.18 -5.67
C ASP A 139 -11.62 10.30 -4.62
N ILE A 140 -12.30 11.40 -4.89
CA ILE A 140 -12.23 12.60 -4.06
C ILE A 140 -12.60 12.31 -2.61
N LYS A 141 -13.63 11.49 -2.34
CA LYS A 141 -14.04 11.17 -0.96
C LYS A 141 -12.98 10.33 -0.26
N SER A 142 -12.37 9.39 -0.99
CA SER A 142 -11.23 8.59 -0.50
C SER A 142 -9.99 9.44 -0.23
N LEU A 143 -9.75 10.51 -1.00
CA LEU A 143 -8.60 11.39 -0.83
C LEU A 143 -8.71 12.28 0.40
N LEU A 144 -9.91 12.78 0.69
CA LEU A 144 -10.17 13.67 1.84
C LEU A 144 -10.06 12.98 3.20
N THR A 145 -9.99 11.65 3.23
CA THR A 145 -9.86 10.87 4.46
C THR A 145 -8.52 10.14 4.49
N ASP A 146 -7.88 10.09 5.65
CA ASP A 146 -6.71 9.24 5.85
C ASP A 146 -7.17 7.81 6.16
N PRO A 147 -6.80 6.82 5.34
CA PRO A 147 -7.24 5.45 5.60
C PRO A 147 -6.61 4.89 6.88
N ASP A 148 -7.33 3.97 7.52
CA ASP A 148 -6.90 3.32 8.77
C ASP A 148 -5.55 2.61 8.60
N ALA A 149 -4.59 2.93 9.47
CA ALA A 149 -3.28 2.29 9.49
C ALA A 149 -3.36 0.80 9.87
N LEU A 150 -4.41 0.38 10.56
CA LEU A 150 -4.61 -1.00 11.01
C LEU A 150 -5.44 -1.84 10.05
N TRP A 151 -5.69 -1.35 8.83
CA TRP A 151 -6.56 -2.01 7.85
C TRP A 151 -6.19 -3.48 7.61
N PHE A 152 -4.89 -3.79 7.51
CA PHE A 152 -4.40 -5.14 7.26
C PHE A 152 -4.94 -6.15 8.29
N PHE A 153 -4.93 -5.76 9.57
CA PHE A 153 -5.42 -6.58 10.67
C PHE A 153 -6.93 -6.65 10.76
N ARG A 154 -7.63 -5.61 10.27
CA ARG A 154 -9.10 -5.56 10.32
C ARG A 154 -9.78 -6.28 9.15
N ASN A 155 -9.16 -6.32 7.96
CA ASN A 155 -9.87 -6.67 6.72
C ASN A 155 -9.42 -7.92 5.96
N LYS A 156 -8.14 -8.31 5.97
CA LYS A 156 -7.68 -9.40 5.08
C LYS A 156 -6.85 -10.52 5.71
N HIS A 157 -6.05 -10.25 6.75
CA HIS A 157 -5.03 -11.22 7.14
C HIS A 157 -4.72 -11.32 8.64
N GLY A 158 -5.28 -10.45 9.48
CA GLY A 158 -4.97 -10.49 10.91
C GLY A 158 -5.49 -11.76 11.58
N ILE A 159 -6.75 -12.10 11.34
CA ILE A 159 -7.44 -13.15 12.08
C ILE A 159 -8.63 -13.69 11.30
N LYS A 160 -8.71 -15.02 11.21
CA LYS A 160 -9.90 -15.73 10.75
C LYS A 160 -10.79 -16.06 11.94
N ALA A 161 -12.11 -16.05 11.73
CA ALA A 161 -13.00 -16.69 12.67
C ALA A 161 -12.49 -18.12 12.91
N ALA A 162 -12.55 -18.57 14.15
CA ALA A 162 -12.17 -19.94 14.47
C ALA A 162 -13.10 -20.90 13.70
N GLU A 163 -12.57 -21.56 12.67
CA GLU A 163 -13.20 -22.71 12.04
C GLU A 163 -12.63 -23.95 12.75
N GLY A 164 -13.38 -24.52 13.69
CA GLY A 164 -12.98 -25.69 14.47
C GLY A 164 -14.16 -26.28 15.23
N ASN A 165 -14.03 -27.55 15.64
CA ASN A 165 -14.99 -28.15 16.58
C ASN A 165 -14.92 -27.38 17.91
N GLU A 166 -16.07 -27.22 18.58
CA GLU A 166 -16.18 -26.48 19.85
C GLU A 166 -15.17 -26.97 20.91
N ASP A 167 -14.82 -28.26 20.86
CA ASP A 167 -13.88 -28.92 21.77
C ASP A 167 -12.46 -28.31 21.79
N ASP A 168 -11.99 -27.72 20.69
CA ASP A 168 -10.63 -27.15 20.57
C ASP A 168 -10.56 -25.65 20.90
N ILE A 169 -11.71 -24.95 20.86
CA ILE A 169 -11.79 -23.49 21.02
C ILE A 169 -11.89 -23.11 22.51
N GLY A 170 -12.45 -24.01 23.32
CA GLY A 170 -12.87 -23.73 24.70
C GLY A 170 -14.17 -22.92 24.75
N GLU A 171 -14.76 -22.79 25.93
CA GLU A 171 -16.07 -22.12 26.10
C GLU A 171 -15.95 -20.60 26.18
N SER A 172 -14.80 -20.07 26.62
CA SER A 172 -14.63 -18.65 26.95
C SER A 172 -13.28 -18.06 26.55
N CYS A 173 -13.28 -16.74 26.38
CA CYS A 173 -12.09 -15.98 26.08
C CYS A 173 -11.21 -15.83 27.33
N LEU A 174 -9.97 -16.34 27.29
CA LEU A 174 -9.02 -16.24 28.40
C LEU A 174 -8.55 -14.81 28.76
N ILE A 175 -8.89 -13.79 27.96
CA ILE A 175 -8.53 -12.38 28.23
C ILE A 175 -9.63 -11.67 29.03
N CYS A 176 -10.89 -11.79 28.60
CA CYS A 176 -12.02 -11.12 29.27
C CYS A 176 -12.91 -12.05 30.09
N ALA A 177 -12.63 -13.36 30.08
CA ALA A 177 -13.41 -14.42 30.72
C ALA A 177 -14.89 -14.49 30.30
N ASN A 178 -15.25 -13.91 29.15
CA ASN A 178 -16.60 -14.01 28.60
C ASN A 178 -16.69 -15.21 27.65
N ASP A 179 -17.83 -15.87 27.67
CA ASP A 179 -18.14 -16.97 26.77
C ASP A 179 -18.10 -16.51 25.31
N PHE A 180 -17.68 -17.40 24.43
CA PHE A 180 -17.66 -17.11 23.01
C PHE A 180 -19.09 -17.04 22.44
N ASP A 181 -19.34 -16.02 21.62
CA ASP A 181 -20.66 -15.78 21.01
C ASP A 181 -20.52 -15.37 19.54
N ALA A 182 -21.60 -15.42 18.76
CA ALA A 182 -21.57 -15.03 17.34
C ALA A 182 -21.38 -13.52 17.10
N GLY A 183 -21.38 -12.70 18.16
CA GLY A 183 -21.39 -11.25 18.10
C GLY A 183 -20.08 -10.62 18.57
N THR A 184 -20.09 -10.09 19.79
CA THR A 184 -18.98 -9.29 20.32
C THR A 184 -17.80 -10.18 20.70
N HIS A 185 -18.08 -11.38 21.19
CA HIS A 185 -17.09 -12.33 21.65
C HIS A 185 -16.84 -13.45 20.64
N LEU A 186 -16.93 -13.17 19.34
CA LEU A 186 -16.62 -14.16 18.31
C LEU A 186 -15.17 -14.68 18.47
N PRO A 187 -14.95 -16.01 18.58
CA PRO A 187 -13.64 -16.59 18.77
C PRO A 187 -12.80 -16.41 17.50
N GLN A 188 -11.54 -16.09 17.74
CA GLN A 188 -10.60 -15.65 16.73
C GLN A 188 -9.27 -16.38 16.94
N ARG A 189 -8.84 -17.17 15.94
CA ARG A 189 -7.62 -17.97 16.01
C ARG A 189 -6.43 -17.21 15.41
N SER A 190 -5.39 -17.01 16.21
CA SER A 190 -4.12 -16.44 15.75
C SER A 190 -3.30 -17.47 14.97
N PRO A 191 -2.35 -17.07 14.10
CA PRO A 191 -1.48 -18.03 13.38
C PRO A 191 -0.70 -18.99 14.28
N CYS A 192 -0.36 -18.56 15.50
CA CYS A 192 0.28 -19.39 16.53
C CYS A 192 -0.65 -20.43 17.19
N GLY A 193 -1.93 -20.47 16.83
CA GLY A 193 -2.92 -21.42 17.33
C GLY A 193 -3.79 -20.94 18.49
N HIS A 194 -3.41 -19.88 19.21
CA HIS A 194 -4.20 -19.37 20.34
C HIS A 194 -5.51 -18.68 19.93
N TYR A 195 -6.53 -18.85 20.79
CA TYR A 195 -7.85 -18.25 20.63
C TYR A 195 -8.04 -17.05 21.57
N GLN A 196 -8.65 -15.99 21.05
CA GLN A 196 -9.13 -14.83 21.81
C GLN A 196 -10.43 -14.33 21.18
N CYS A 197 -11.23 -13.54 21.89
CA CYS A 197 -12.45 -13.00 21.30
C CYS A 197 -12.15 -11.75 20.46
N ARG A 198 -13.02 -11.47 19.48
CA ARG A 198 -12.91 -10.31 18.58
C ARG A 198 -12.71 -8.99 19.32
N LYS A 199 -13.47 -8.75 20.40
CA LYS A 199 -13.34 -7.53 21.22
C LYS A 199 -11.97 -7.40 21.86
N CYS A 200 -11.46 -8.47 22.48
CA CYS A 200 -10.15 -8.47 23.14
C CYS A 200 -9.02 -8.32 22.11
N PHE A 201 -9.16 -8.91 20.94
CA PHE A 201 -8.21 -8.70 19.84
C PHE A 201 -8.18 -7.25 19.38
N GLN A 202 -9.33 -6.68 19.03
CA GLN A 202 -9.41 -5.27 18.63
C GLN A 202 -8.91 -4.34 19.73
N GLY A 203 -9.16 -4.67 20.99
CA GLY A 203 -8.58 -3.99 22.15
C GLY A 203 -7.06 -4.05 22.14
N SER A 204 -6.48 -5.24 22.00
CA SER A 204 -5.03 -5.41 21.95
C SER A 204 -4.38 -4.62 20.81
N LEU A 205 -5.00 -4.57 19.62
CA LEU A 205 -4.50 -3.79 18.50
C LEU A 205 -4.42 -2.28 18.78
N LYS A 206 -5.20 -1.75 19.74
CA LYS A 206 -5.16 -0.31 20.10
C LYS A 206 -3.97 0.05 20.99
N TYR A 207 -3.48 -0.90 21.79
CA TYR A 207 -2.49 -0.63 22.85
C TYR A 207 -1.10 -1.18 22.56
N VAL A 208 -0.94 -1.97 21.49
CA VAL A 208 0.34 -2.60 21.16
C VAL A 208 1.20 -1.64 20.35
N SER A 209 2.35 -1.27 20.92
CA SER A 209 3.39 -0.46 20.27
C SER A 209 4.08 -1.27 19.15
N ALA A 210 3.74 -0.99 17.90
CA ALA A 210 4.40 -1.42 16.65
C ALA A 210 4.51 -2.94 16.33
N ALA A 211 4.56 -3.83 17.33
CA ALA A 211 4.76 -5.27 17.15
C ALA A 211 3.50 -6.06 17.48
N TYR A 212 2.73 -6.42 16.45
CA TYR A 212 1.46 -7.13 16.57
C TYR A 212 1.69 -8.59 16.96
N ASN A 213 1.62 -8.84 18.25
CA ASN A 213 1.94 -10.11 18.85
C ASN A 213 0.72 -10.70 19.57
N CYS A 214 0.60 -12.02 19.52
CA CYS A 214 -0.39 -12.78 20.29
C CYS A 214 -0.25 -12.45 21.78
N ALA A 215 -1.38 -12.21 22.45
CA ALA A 215 -1.38 -11.85 23.87
C ALA A 215 -0.83 -12.97 24.77
N PHE A 216 -0.93 -14.24 24.34
CA PHE A 216 -0.52 -15.41 25.12
C PHE A 216 0.95 -15.77 24.94
N CYS A 217 1.37 -16.02 23.69
CA CYS A 217 2.72 -16.52 23.41
C CYS A 217 3.65 -15.51 22.75
N ARG A 218 3.20 -14.26 22.52
CA ARG A 218 3.96 -13.19 21.87
C ARG A 218 4.42 -13.47 20.43
N ALA A 219 3.94 -14.55 19.82
CA ALA A 219 4.15 -14.84 18.40
C ALA A 219 3.50 -13.77 17.51
N CYS A 220 4.09 -13.52 16.35
CA CYS A 220 3.58 -12.58 15.38
C CYS A 220 2.17 -12.93 14.91
N LEU A 221 1.27 -11.94 14.87
CA LEU A 221 -0.11 -12.11 14.38
C LEU A 221 -0.21 -12.22 12.85
N ILE A 222 0.89 -12.06 12.11
CA ILE A 222 0.91 -12.22 10.65
C ILE A 222 1.47 -13.59 10.26
N CYS A 223 2.67 -13.96 10.73
CA CYS A 223 3.30 -15.23 10.36
C CYS A 223 3.29 -16.33 11.44
N GLY A 224 2.97 -16.00 12.69
CA GLY A 224 3.02 -16.96 13.80
C GLY A 224 4.41 -17.21 14.39
N ASP A 225 5.46 -16.60 13.84
CA ASP A 225 6.82 -16.77 14.34
C ASP A 225 7.04 -16.05 15.68
N GLN A 226 7.81 -16.69 16.55
CA GLN A 226 8.30 -16.10 17.79
C GLN A 226 9.34 -15.01 17.48
N ALA A 227 9.21 -13.84 18.11
CA ALA A 227 10.11 -12.71 17.93
C ALA A 227 10.30 -12.25 16.45
N CYS A 228 9.22 -12.26 15.66
CA CYS A 228 9.27 -11.83 14.27
C CYS A 228 9.74 -10.38 14.14
N LYS A 229 10.78 -10.16 13.31
CA LYS A 229 11.33 -8.83 13.00
C LYS A 229 10.76 -8.23 11.71
N HIS A 230 10.00 -9.00 10.95
CA HIS A 230 9.58 -8.63 9.59
C HIS A 230 8.21 -7.94 9.58
N HIS A 231 7.33 -8.29 10.51
CA HIS A 231 5.94 -7.84 10.59
C HIS A 231 5.72 -6.76 11.65
N ILE A 232 6.59 -5.74 11.63
CA ILE A 232 6.44 -4.55 12.45
C ILE A 232 5.73 -3.52 11.59
N ILE A 233 4.49 -3.15 11.94
CA ILE A 233 3.83 -2.01 11.29
C ILE A 233 4.18 -0.79 12.14
N PRO A 234 4.86 0.22 11.57
CA PRO A 234 5.10 1.46 12.28
C PRO A 234 3.74 2.00 12.73
N GLN A 235 3.53 2.09 14.04
CA GLN A 235 2.36 2.75 14.56
C GLN A 235 2.63 4.24 14.49
N ASN A 236 1.81 4.96 13.71
CA ASN A 236 1.79 6.40 13.84
C ASN A 236 1.32 6.73 15.27
N ASP A 237 2.07 7.55 15.99
CA ASP A 237 1.76 7.95 17.37
C ASP A 237 0.35 8.54 17.53
N ALA A 238 -0.21 9.09 16.44
CA ALA A 238 -1.58 9.57 16.35
C ALA A 238 -2.12 9.44 14.92
N LEU A 239 -3.44 9.54 14.76
CA LEU A 239 -4.04 9.68 13.44
C LEU A 239 -3.51 10.94 12.74
N PRO A 240 -3.19 10.89 11.44
CA PRO A 240 -2.72 12.06 10.72
C PRO A 240 -3.74 13.20 10.79
N HIS A 241 -3.27 14.42 11.09
CA HIS A 241 -4.10 15.62 11.00
C HIS A 241 -4.63 15.77 9.57
N PRO A 242 -5.93 16.02 9.32
CA PRO A 242 -6.47 16.06 7.96
C PRO A 242 -5.69 17.02 7.06
N LEU A 243 -5.25 16.55 5.88
CA LEU A 243 -4.46 17.38 4.96
C LEU A 243 -5.26 18.62 4.52
N GLN A 244 -6.57 18.46 4.29
CA GLN A 244 -7.43 19.56 3.87
C GLN A 244 -7.45 20.71 4.88
N ASP A 245 -7.48 20.41 6.18
CA ASP A 245 -7.51 21.42 7.24
C ASP A 245 -6.22 22.25 7.23
N PHE A 246 -5.08 21.58 7.05
CA PHE A 246 -3.78 22.24 6.90
C PHE A 246 -3.74 23.15 5.66
N LEU A 247 -4.16 22.63 4.50
CA LEU A 247 -4.15 23.38 3.24
C LEU A 247 -5.06 24.61 3.27
N ARG A 248 -6.21 24.51 3.94
CA ARG A 248 -7.16 25.63 4.13
C ARG A 248 -6.60 26.70 5.07
N THR A 249 -6.03 26.29 6.20
CA THR A 249 -5.60 27.22 7.26
C THR A 249 -4.46 28.13 6.82
N GLY A 250 -3.52 27.63 6.02
CA GLY A 250 -2.37 28.43 5.59
C GLY A 250 -2.53 29.17 4.27
N HIS A 251 -3.73 29.16 3.66
CA HIS A 251 -3.99 29.80 2.36
C HIS A 251 -2.98 29.43 1.26
N TYR A 252 -2.30 28.28 1.39
CA TYR A 252 -1.10 27.96 0.60
C TYR A 252 -1.38 27.84 -0.89
N LEU A 253 -2.63 27.52 -1.27
CA LEU A 253 -3.03 27.25 -2.64
C LEU A 253 -3.94 28.32 -3.24
N CYS A 254 -4.29 29.35 -2.46
CA CYS A 254 -5.20 30.40 -2.92
C CYS A 254 -4.90 31.73 -2.23
N ARG A 255 -4.10 32.58 -2.89
CA ARG A 255 -3.72 33.89 -2.36
C ARG A 255 -4.89 34.88 -2.33
N ASP A 256 -5.85 34.78 -3.26
CA ASP A 256 -6.97 35.70 -3.34
C ASP A 256 -8.23 35.00 -3.88
N SER A 257 -9.16 34.61 -3.00
CA SER A 257 -10.59 34.40 -3.34
C SER A 257 -10.97 33.35 -4.40
N CYS A 258 -10.29 32.20 -4.47
CA CYS A 258 -10.69 31.12 -5.38
C CYS A 258 -11.72 30.21 -4.70
N THR A 259 -12.99 30.48 -4.97
CA THR A 259 -14.13 29.57 -4.75
C THR A 259 -14.13 28.37 -5.73
N ALA A 260 -13.10 28.21 -6.57
CA ALA A 260 -13.22 27.40 -7.80
C ALA A 260 -12.59 25.98 -7.78
N MET A 261 -11.96 25.49 -6.71
CA MET A 261 -11.32 24.15 -6.72
C MET A 261 -11.56 23.37 -5.41
N GLU A 262 -12.78 23.40 -4.90
CA GLU A 262 -13.18 22.46 -3.85
C GLU A 262 -13.29 21.03 -4.41
N PRO A 263 -12.87 19.99 -3.68
CA PRO A 263 -12.36 20.01 -2.30
C PRO A 263 -10.84 19.78 -2.17
N LEU A 264 -10.09 19.63 -3.27
CA LEU A 264 -8.65 19.29 -3.28
C LEU A 264 -7.71 20.50 -3.33
N CYS A 265 -8.22 21.70 -3.04
CA CYS A 265 -7.44 22.93 -2.92
C CYS A 265 -6.61 23.27 -4.17
N GLY A 266 -7.10 22.97 -5.38
CA GLY A 266 -6.36 23.27 -6.61
C GLY A 266 -5.41 22.18 -7.10
N LEU A 267 -5.20 21.09 -6.35
CA LEU A 267 -4.36 19.97 -6.75
C LEU A 267 -5.15 18.94 -7.56
N SER A 268 -4.48 18.26 -8.49
CA SER A 268 -5.05 17.06 -9.13
C SER A 268 -5.19 15.92 -8.11
N PRO A 269 -6.11 14.95 -8.32
CA PRO A 269 -6.27 13.80 -7.42
C PRO A 269 -4.96 13.05 -7.13
N ARG A 270 -4.13 12.83 -8.16
CA ARG A 270 -2.83 12.18 -8.02
C ARG A 270 -1.87 12.99 -7.17
N ARG A 271 -1.73 14.29 -7.42
CA ARG A 271 -0.83 15.16 -6.64
C ARG A 271 -1.30 15.33 -5.20
N TYR A 272 -2.60 15.43 -4.97
CA TYR A 272 -3.17 15.44 -3.62
C TYR A 272 -2.85 14.14 -2.89
N TRP A 273 -2.98 12.98 -3.56
CA TRP A 273 -2.61 11.68 -2.99
C TRP A 273 -1.11 11.62 -2.63
N GLU A 274 -0.23 12.05 -3.55
CA GLU A 274 1.22 12.07 -3.34
C GLU A 274 1.58 12.95 -2.13
N LEU A 275 1.02 14.15 -2.05
CA LEU A 275 1.20 15.06 -0.91
C LEU A 275 0.65 14.45 0.39
N ARG A 276 -0.52 13.80 0.35
CA ARG A 276 -1.14 13.14 1.52
C ARG A 276 -0.24 12.07 2.09
N GLU A 277 0.33 11.20 1.24
CA GLU A 277 1.22 10.14 1.68
C GLU A 277 2.57 10.68 2.13
N ALA A 278 3.18 11.61 1.39
CA ALA A 278 4.48 12.22 1.74
C ALA A 278 4.45 12.99 3.07
N THR A 279 3.31 13.61 3.40
CA THR A 279 3.16 14.38 4.65
C THR A 279 2.55 13.57 5.80
N ARG A 280 2.19 12.29 5.59
CA ARG A 280 1.38 11.54 6.55
C ARG A 280 2.01 11.44 7.93
N GLU A 281 3.31 11.12 8.01
CA GLU A 281 4.03 11.01 9.29
C GLU A 281 4.12 12.36 9.99
N VAL A 282 4.47 13.42 9.26
CA VAL A 282 4.54 14.79 9.77
C VAL A 282 3.18 15.23 10.33
N ARG A 283 2.08 14.92 9.62
CA ARG A 283 0.71 15.20 10.07
C ARG A 283 0.31 14.36 11.29
N SER A 284 0.79 13.13 11.42
CA SER A 284 0.61 12.31 12.62
C SER A 284 1.35 12.89 13.82
N SER A 285 2.61 13.29 13.65
CA SER A 285 3.39 13.98 14.68
C SER A 285 2.74 15.30 15.08
N LEU A 286 2.19 16.06 14.13
CA LEU A 286 1.47 17.30 14.41
C LEU A 286 0.23 17.05 15.28
N THR A 287 -0.60 16.05 14.97
CA THR A 287 -1.74 15.68 15.83
C THR A 287 -1.30 15.35 17.26
N LYS A 288 -0.20 14.62 17.41
CA LYS A 288 0.37 14.30 18.74
C LYS A 288 0.77 15.57 19.50
N MET A 289 1.45 16.52 18.83
CA MET A 289 1.83 17.80 19.46
C MET A 289 0.62 18.64 19.83
N LEU A 290 -0.38 18.73 18.95
CA LEU A 290 -1.63 19.41 19.24
C LEU A 290 -2.36 18.79 20.45
N TRP A 291 -2.37 17.46 20.56
CA TRP A 291 -2.90 16.76 21.72
C TRP A 291 -2.13 17.12 23.00
N PHE A 292 -0.80 17.14 22.98
CA PHE A 292 -0.03 17.55 24.17
C PHE A 292 -0.37 18.99 24.61
N LEU A 293 -0.55 19.92 23.66
CA LEU A 293 -0.85 21.32 23.97
C LEU A 293 -2.22 21.55 24.61
N THR A 294 -3.17 20.62 24.44
CA THR A 294 -4.48 20.66 25.12
C THR A 294 -4.45 20.10 26.55
N HIS A 295 -3.31 19.56 26.99
CA HIS A 295 -3.14 19.01 28.34
C HIS A 295 -2.30 19.94 29.22
N ASP A 296 -2.29 19.66 30.53
CA ASP A 296 -1.53 20.41 31.52
C ASP A 296 -0.02 20.17 31.34
N LEU A 297 0.60 21.03 30.56
CA LEU A 297 2.05 21.12 30.40
C LEU A 297 2.60 22.24 31.29
N THR A 298 3.78 22.01 31.87
CA THR A 298 4.58 23.10 32.46
C THR A 298 4.94 24.15 31.39
N PRO A 299 5.21 25.42 31.77
CA PRO A 299 5.61 26.44 30.81
C PRO A 299 6.80 26.02 29.93
N GLU A 300 7.78 25.33 30.50
CA GLU A 300 8.97 24.84 29.79
C GLU A 300 8.62 23.75 28.78
N GLN A 301 7.78 22.78 29.16
CA GLN A 301 7.29 21.74 28.26
C GLN A 301 6.45 22.31 27.13
N ARG A 302 5.56 23.27 27.43
CA ARG A 302 4.74 23.96 26.43
C ARG A 302 5.60 24.66 25.38
N SER A 303 6.61 25.40 25.81
CA SER A 303 7.55 26.07 24.90
C SER A 303 8.31 25.08 24.00
N TYR A 304 8.70 23.91 24.53
CA TYR A 304 9.31 22.86 23.73
C TYR A 304 8.34 22.30 22.66
N VAL A 305 7.12 21.91 23.07
CA VAL A 305 6.10 21.37 22.16
C VAL A 305 5.70 22.39 21.09
N GLU A 306 5.63 23.68 21.42
CA GLU A 306 5.35 24.74 20.44
C GLU A 306 6.45 24.87 19.40
N ARG A 307 7.74 24.79 19.79
CA ARG A 307 8.85 24.81 18.83
C ARG A 307 8.80 23.61 17.87
N ASP A 308 8.55 22.41 18.40
CA ASP A 308 8.40 21.20 17.58
C ASP A 308 7.21 21.33 16.63
N ARG A 309 6.09 21.89 17.11
CA ARG A 309 4.91 22.18 16.28
C ARG A 309 5.27 23.10 15.10
N GLU A 310 5.95 24.23 15.35
CA GLU A 310 6.35 25.17 14.28
C GLU A 310 7.32 24.54 13.27
N ALA A 311 8.24 23.69 13.73
CA ALA A 311 9.13 22.94 12.84
C ALA A 311 8.35 21.98 11.93
N LEU A 312 7.34 21.27 12.46
CA LEU A 312 6.46 20.41 11.69
C LEU A 312 5.63 21.20 10.68
N TYR A 313 5.08 22.37 11.06
CA TYR A 313 4.39 23.26 10.13
C TYR A 313 5.32 23.68 8.97
N SER A 314 6.54 24.12 9.28
CA SER A 314 7.52 24.52 8.27
C SER A 314 7.85 23.39 7.29
N LEU A 315 7.96 22.15 7.77
CA LEU A 315 8.17 20.99 6.93
C LEU A 315 6.97 20.70 6.02
N LEU A 316 5.74 20.80 6.54
CA LEU A 316 4.53 20.64 5.74
C LEU A 316 4.44 21.70 4.63
N VAL A 317 4.77 22.96 4.93
CA VAL A 317 4.82 24.04 3.92
C VAL A 317 5.76 23.68 2.78
N ARG A 318 6.98 23.23 3.11
CA ARG A 318 7.95 22.81 2.09
C ARG A 318 7.41 21.71 1.18
N HIS A 319 6.69 20.72 1.73
CA HIS A 319 6.07 19.68 0.91
C HIS A 319 4.99 20.23 -0.03
N VAL A 320 4.19 21.20 0.43
CA VAL A 320 3.19 21.87 -0.42
C VAL A 320 3.86 22.65 -1.54
N GLU A 321 4.90 23.42 -1.25
CA GLU A 321 5.66 24.19 -2.25
C GLU A 321 6.26 23.27 -3.33
N LEU A 322 6.82 22.13 -2.93
CA LEU A 322 7.33 21.12 -3.87
C LEU A 322 6.21 20.55 -4.75
N ALA A 323 5.08 20.17 -4.15
CA ALA A 323 3.93 19.64 -4.91
C ALA A 323 3.35 20.68 -5.89
N GLN A 324 3.44 21.98 -5.56
CA GLN A 324 3.02 23.07 -6.44
C GLN A 324 4.00 23.31 -7.60
N ALA A 325 5.29 23.32 -7.31
CA ALA A 325 6.33 23.49 -8.33
C ALA A 325 6.18 22.42 -9.41
N ASP A 326 5.99 21.16 -9.00
CA ASP A 326 5.76 20.04 -9.89
C ASP A 326 4.47 20.17 -10.72
N HIS A 327 3.38 20.70 -10.13
CA HIS A 327 2.11 20.89 -10.86
C HIS A 327 2.24 21.83 -12.06
N SER A 328 3.10 22.85 -11.95
CA SER A 328 3.35 23.75 -13.07
C SER A 328 3.99 23.05 -14.27
N TYR A 329 4.77 21.98 -14.04
CA TYR A 329 5.36 21.17 -15.10
C TYR A 329 4.34 20.20 -15.71
N ASP A 330 3.56 19.50 -14.89
CA ASP A 330 2.55 18.54 -15.38
C ASP A 330 1.55 19.20 -16.33
N LYS A 331 1.10 20.42 -16.00
CA LYS A 331 0.15 21.16 -16.83
C LYS A 331 0.75 21.51 -18.20
N VAL A 332 2.03 21.85 -18.25
CA VAL A 332 2.75 22.14 -19.50
C VAL A 332 2.91 20.87 -20.34
N GLU A 333 3.25 19.73 -19.72
CA GLU A 333 3.33 18.44 -20.43
C GLU A 333 1.97 17.99 -20.97
N GLU A 334 0.89 18.15 -20.20
CA GLU A 334 -0.47 17.79 -20.64
C GLU A 334 -0.94 18.68 -21.79
N GLU A 335 -0.67 19.98 -21.75
CA GLU A 335 -0.97 20.92 -22.83
C GLU A 335 -0.15 20.59 -24.10
N GLN A 336 1.12 20.19 -23.96
CA GLN A 336 1.97 19.75 -25.06
C GLN A 336 1.50 18.42 -25.68
N ALA A 337 1.11 17.44 -24.84
CA ALA A 337 0.57 16.16 -25.31
C ALA A 337 -0.74 16.35 -26.08
N LYS A 338 -1.66 17.18 -25.56
CA LYS A 338 -2.91 17.53 -26.25
C LYS A 338 -2.66 18.25 -27.58
N ALA A 339 -1.66 19.12 -27.64
CA ALA A 339 -1.28 19.80 -28.88
C ALA A 339 -0.72 18.83 -29.93
N LEU A 340 0.07 17.82 -29.52
CA LEU A 340 0.59 16.77 -30.39
C LEU A 340 -0.53 15.88 -30.95
N GLU A 341 -1.46 15.44 -30.11
CA GLU A 341 -2.63 14.65 -30.54
C GLU A 341 -3.52 15.41 -31.53
N GLN A 342 -3.69 16.72 -31.34
CA GLN A 342 -4.42 17.57 -32.28
C GLN A 342 -3.67 17.77 -33.60
N SER A 343 -2.34 17.83 -33.59
CA SER A 343 -1.54 17.92 -34.82
C SER A 343 -1.57 16.63 -35.64
N ASP A 344 -1.57 15.46 -35.00
CA ASP A 344 -1.68 14.17 -35.68
C ASP A 344 -3.07 13.90 -36.25
N PHE A 345 -4.11 14.57 -35.73
CA PHE A 345 -5.48 14.47 -36.26
C PHE A 345 -5.71 15.37 -37.48
N LEU A 346 -4.89 16.42 -37.66
CA LEU A 346 -5.01 17.39 -38.75
C LEU A 346 -4.03 17.13 -39.91
N ALA A 347 -3.07 16.23 -39.73
CA ALA A 347 -2.15 15.72 -40.76
C ALA A 347 -2.71 14.45 -41.42
#